data_AF-I5B5V6-F1
#
_entry.id   AF-I5B5V6-F1
#
_cell.length_a   1.000
_cell.length_b   1.000
_cell.length_c   1.000
_cell.angle_alpha   90.00
_cell.angle_beta   90.00
_cell.angle_gamma   90.00
#
_symmetry.space_group_name_H-M   'P 1'
#
loop_
_entity.id
_entity.type
_entity.pdbx_description
1 polymer ?
#
loop_
_entity_poly.entity_id
_entity_poly.type
_entity_poly.pdbx_seq_one_letter_code
_entity_poly.pdbx_strand_id
1 'polypeptide(L)'
;MIAHDPNFKNLFQDFPRETLQWLFPQAEQNWGKIVSIDFTRQEPKKHHLSDAGLALDLPILFHFETQQLLLWLVEFQEDKSKFSIHKLLLYTTDMMEAYPDALVVPTVLFTDRKKWRKTVPLDLHTQINDRVFLHFEYVFHKLFDLNARDYYNMDNPVVKILLPKMQYEKHERIEVICQAYKGLFELVTRGLFDKYVEFIDVYSEISDQEQQQLYENIIQHKETAMLAQYIKDKGRQEGMQQGMQQGMQKGTQKTVIALVRKAGKKGMSEEMIAQFVDLDVNLVRQILNNEPVEIPLHLLSDS
;
A
#
# COMPACT_ATOMS: atom_id res chain seq x y z
N MET A 1 13.99 0.71 -1.76
CA MET A 1 13.24 -0.36 -1.08
C MET A 1 12.02 0.32 -0.48
N ILE A 2 10.83 0.10 -1.04
CA ILE A 2 9.60 0.74 -0.57
C ILE A 2 9.31 0.14 0.81
N ALA A 3 9.09 0.99 1.81
CA ALA A 3 8.60 0.52 3.10
C ALA A 3 7.22 -0.11 2.86
N HIS A 4 7.14 -1.43 2.92
CA HIS A 4 5.94 -2.18 2.56
C HIS A 4 4.88 -2.14 3.68
N ASP A 5 5.31 -2.00 4.93
CA ASP A 5 4.51 -1.98 6.16
C ASP A 5 3.33 -0.97 6.12
N PRO A 6 3.51 0.33 5.79
CA PRO A 6 2.40 1.29 5.76
C PRO A 6 1.25 0.90 4.82
N ASN A 7 1.57 0.25 3.70
CA ASN A 7 0.58 -0.11 2.69
C ASN A 7 -0.35 -1.23 3.18
N PHE A 8 0.21 -2.25 3.83
CA PHE A 8 -0.57 -3.33 4.46
C PHE A 8 -1.37 -2.80 5.64
N LYS A 9 -0.78 -1.94 6.48
CA LYS A 9 -1.52 -1.31 7.59
C LYS A 9 -2.77 -0.60 7.11
N ASN A 10 -2.61 0.27 6.11
CA ASN A 10 -3.71 1.03 5.54
C ASN A 10 -4.76 0.10 4.94
N LEU A 11 -4.35 -0.96 4.23
CA LEU A 11 -5.27 -1.94 3.65
C LEU A 11 -6.20 -2.55 4.70
N PHE A 12 -5.65 -3.08 5.79
CA PHE A 12 -6.43 -3.74 6.83
C PHE A 12 -7.25 -2.76 7.67
N GLN A 13 -6.83 -1.49 7.75
CA GLN A 13 -7.60 -0.42 8.41
C GLN A 13 -8.76 0.10 7.56
N ASP A 14 -8.60 0.19 6.24
CA ASP A 14 -9.67 0.64 5.34
C ASP A 14 -10.74 -0.45 5.12
N PHE A 15 -10.36 -1.73 5.22
CA PHE A 15 -11.24 -2.88 5.01
C PHE A 15 -11.24 -3.87 6.18
N PRO A 16 -11.58 -3.44 7.42
CA PRO A 16 -11.43 -4.28 8.61
C PRO A 16 -12.40 -5.46 8.62
N ARG A 17 -13.62 -5.31 8.09
CA ARG A 17 -14.62 -6.40 8.04
C ARG A 17 -14.18 -7.48 7.08
N GLU A 18 -13.78 -7.07 5.88
CA GLU A 18 -13.29 -7.93 4.82
C GLU A 18 -11.99 -8.64 5.25
N THR A 19 -11.15 -7.96 6.02
CA THR A 19 -9.96 -8.55 6.66
C THR A 19 -10.34 -9.68 7.62
N LEU A 20 -11.30 -9.45 8.52
CA LEU A 20 -11.77 -10.47 9.45
C LEU A 20 -12.43 -11.65 8.71
N GLN A 21 -13.27 -11.37 7.72
CA GLN A 21 -13.94 -12.39 6.91
C GLN A 21 -12.96 -13.29 6.16
N TRP A 22 -11.83 -12.76 5.72
CA TRP A 22 -10.82 -13.55 5.04
C TRP A 22 -9.92 -14.31 6.01
N LEU A 23 -9.38 -13.64 7.04
CA LEU A 23 -8.38 -14.22 7.94
C LEU A 23 -8.99 -15.13 9.01
N PHE A 24 -10.19 -14.81 9.51
CA PHE A 24 -10.84 -15.56 10.58
C PHE A 24 -12.38 -15.57 10.42
N PRO A 25 -12.90 -16.19 9.34
CA PRO A 25 -14.33 -16.20 9.02
C PRO A 25 -15.22 -16.80 10.11
N GLN A 26 -14.66 -17.65 10.98
CA GLN A 26 -15.40 -18.30 12.06
C GLN A 26 -16.03 -17.29 13.03
N ALA A 27 -15.45 -16.09 13.17
CA ALA A 27 -15.99 -15.06 14.05
C ALA A 27 -17.42 -14.63 13.65
N GLU A 28 -17.63 -14.21 12.41
CA GLU A 28 -18.97 -13.82 11.93
C GLU A 28 -19.91 -15.02 11.82
N GLN A 29 -19.39 -16.20 11.47
CA GLN A 29 -20.19 -17.44 11.42
C GLN A 29 -20.77 -17.82 12.79
N ASN A 30 -20.01 -17.62 13.87
CA ASN A 30 -20.41 -18.01 15.22
C ASN A 30 -21.13 -16.90 15.99
N TRP A 31 -20.73 -15.63 15.79
CA TRP A 31 -21.18 -14.50 16.63
C TRP A 31 -22.05 -13.49 15.87
N GLY A 32 -22.26 -13.70 14.57
CA GLY A 32 -23.14 -12.88 13.76
C GLY A 32 -22.49 -11.59 13.31
N LYS A 33 -23.29 -10.51 13.24
CA LYS A 33 -22.86 -9.25 12.63
C LYS A 33 -22.00 -8.41 13.57
N ILE A 34 -21.00 -7.76 13.00
CA ILE A 34 -20.19 -6.75 13.68
C ILE A 34 -21.03 -5.48 13.89
N VAL A 35 -21.14 -5.05 15.15
CA VAL A 35 -21.83 -3.84 15.62
C VAL A 35 -20.94 -2.60 15.45
N SER A 36 -19.70 -2.67 15.93
CA SER A 36 -18.71 -1.57 15.81
C SER A 36 -17.28 -2.12 15.69
N ILE A 37 -16.37 -1.27 15.22
CA ILE A 37 -14.96 -1.58 15.01
C ILE A 37 -14.14 -0.43 15.57
N ASP A 38 -13.17 -0.75 16.43
CA ASP A 38 -12.27 0.20 17.05
C ASP A 38 -10.82 -0.14 16.71
N PHE A 39 -10.03 0.89 16.39
CA PHE A 39 -8.61 0.75 16.11
C PHE A 39 -7.82 1.18 17.34
N THR A 40 -7.11 0.24 17.95
CA THR A 40 -6.34 0.55 19.14
C THR A 40 -4.91 0.92 18.71
N ARG A 41 -4.50 2.15 19.04
CA ARG A 41 -3.12 2.58 18.83
C ARG A 41 -2.32 2.23 20.07
N GLN A 42 -1.85 1.01 20.17
CA GLN A 42 -0.83 0.67 21.16
C GLN A 42 0.35 0.09 20.40
N GLU A 43 1.50 0.77 20.43
CA GLU A 43 2.76 0.07 20.21
C GLU A 43 2.97 -0.84 21.42
N PRO A 44 3.32 -2.13 21.26
CA PRO A 44 3.59 -2.98 22.40
C PRO A 44 4.78 -2.35 23.13
N LYS A 45 4.72 -2.30 24.46
CA LYS A 45 5.88 -1.90 25.24
C LYS A 45 7.03 -2.83 24.85
N LYS A 46 8.08 -2.28 24.25
CA LYS A 46 9.28 -3.06 23.92
C LYS A 46 9.83 -3.65 25.22
N HIS A 47 9.82 -4.98 25.34
CA HIS A 47 10.43 -5.68 26.48
C HIS A 47 11.94 -5.39 26.56
N HIS A 48 12.61 -5.21 25.40
CA HIS A 48 13.95 -4.63 25.31
C HIS A 48 14.06 -3.55 24.22
N LEU A 49 14.83 -2.50 24.47
CA LEU A 49 15.10 -1.42 23.50
C LEU A 49 15.67 -1.93 22.16
N SER A 50 16.37 -3.08 22.20
CA SER A 50 16.99 -3.75 21.07
C SER A 50 16.08 -4.75 20.34
N ASP A 51 14.86 -5.02 20.83
CA ASP A 51 13.93 -5.87 20.09
C ASP A 51 13.56 -5.16 18.78
N ALA A 52 13.88 -5.81 17.66
CA ALA A 52 13.27 -5.46 16.38
C ALA A 52 11.75 -5.56 16.59
N GLY A 53 11.07 -4.42 16.51
CA GLY A 53 9.62 -4.37 16.65
C GLY A 53 8.98 -5.34 15.65
N LEU A 54 7.84 -5.91 16.03
CA LEU A 54 7.03 -6.66 15.08
C LEU A 54 6.69 -5.73 13.91
N ALA A 55 6.89 -6.21 12.67
CA ALA A 55 6.88 -5.38 11.46
C ALA A 55 5.47 -4.96 11.00
N LEU A 56 4.47 -5.15 11.85
CA LEU A 56 3.16 -4.53 11.85
C LEU A 56 2.52 -4.87 13.19
N ASP A 57 2.04 -3.86 13.89
CA ASP A 57 1.19 -4.05 15.06
C ASP A 57 -0.14 -3.34 14.78
N LEU A 58 -1.13 -4.14 14.35
CA LEU A 58 -2.48 -3.67 14.08
C LEU A 58 -3.49 -4.49 14.89
N PRO A 59 -3.76 -4.09 16.13
CA PRO A 59 -4.87 -4.61 16.89
C PRO A 59 -6.18 -3.94 16.40
N ILE A 60 -7.08 -4.75 15.86
CA ILE A 60 -8.42 -4.33 15.43
C ILE A 60 -9.44 -4.97 16.38
N LEU A 61 -10.16 -4.14 17.13
CA LEU A 61 -11.18 -4.58 18.06
C LEU A 61 -12.54 -4.58 17.37
N PHE A 62 -13.15 -5.75 17.29
CA PHE A 62 -14.49 -5.96 16.73
C PHE A 62 -15.47 -6.20 17.86
N HIS A 63 -16.57 -5.46 17.84
CA HIS A 63 -17.68 -5.65 18.75
C HIS A 63 -18.80 -6.39 18.03
N PHE A 64 -19.18 -7.55 18.57
CA PHE A 64 -20.39 -8.27 18.22
C PHE A 64 -21.48 -7.97 19.27
N GLU A 65 -22.70 -8.45 19.05
CA GLU A 65 -23.80 -8.20 20.00
C GLU A 65 -23.51 -8.74 21.41
N THR A 66 -22.79 -9.87 21.50
CA THR A 66 -22.57 -10.59 22.77
C THR A 66 -21.10 -10.78 23.15
N GLN A 67 -20.16 -10.53 22.23
CA GLN A 67 -18.74 -10.83 22.40
C GLN A 67 -17.86 -9.77 21.74
N GLN A 68 -16.59 -9.70 22.13
CA GLN A 68 -15.58 -8.86 21.49
C GLN A 68 -14.46 -9.74 20.94
N LEU A 69 -13.88 -9.34 19.81
CA LEU A 69 -12.73 -9.99 19.19
C LEU A 69 -11.64 -8.97 18.96
N LEU A 70 -10.43 -9.23 19.46
CA LEU A 70 -9.26 -8.48 19.08
C LEU A 70 -8.46 -9.26 18.05
N LEU A 71 -8.56 -8.86 16.78
CA LEU A 71 -7.72 -9.43 15.72
C LEU A 71 -6.38 -8.72 15.80
N TRP A 72 -5.37 -9.42 16.30
CA TRP A 72 -4.03 -8.87 16.42
C TRP A 72 -3.21 -9.27 15.21
N LEU A 73 -3.15 -8.38 14.21
CA LEU A 73 -2.50 -8.66 12.95
C LEU A 73 -1.03 -8.23 12.96
N VAL A 74 -0.17 -9.22 12.74
CA VAL A 74 1.28 -9.07 12.65
C VAL A 74 1.74 -9.44 11.25
N GLU A 75 2.26 -8.48 10.49
CA GLU A 75 2.94 -8.80 9.24
C GLU A 75 4.40 -9.16 9.50
N PHE A 76 4.86 -10.17 8.76
CA PHE A 76 6.20 -10.65 8.79
C PHE A 76 6.80 -10.65 7.38
N GLN A 77 7.56 -9.59 7.09
CA GLN A 77 8.26 -9.39 5.81
C GLN A 77 9.70 -9.93 5.81
N GLU A 78 10.24 -10.23 7.00
CA GLU A 78 11.63 -10.67 7.16
C GLU A 78 11.79 -12.18 6.97
N ASP A 79 13.04 -12.65 7.05
CA ASP A 79 13.34 -14.08 7.03
C ASP A 79 12.60 -14.84 8.14
N LYS A 80 11.79 -15.85 7.78
CA LYS A 80 11.02 -16.69 8.72
C LYS A 80 11.83 -17.22 9.91
N SER A 81 13.16 -17.34 9.79
CA SER A 81 14.05 -17.75 10.89
C SER A 81 14.03 -16.78 12.08
N LYS A 82 13.63 -15.53 11.87
CA LYS A 82 13.44 -14.53 12.92
C LYS A 82 12.07 -14.63 13.61
N PHE A 83 11.13 -15.42 13.08
CA PHE A 83 9.83 -15.64 13.70
C PHE A 83 9.99 -16.49 14.97
N SER A 84 9.35 -16.06 16.06
CA SER A 84 9.30 -16.80 17.31
C SER A 84 7.87 -16.87 17.81
N ILE A 85 7.31 -18.09 17.77
CA ILE A 85 5.98 -18.37 18.34
C ILE A 85 5.94 -18.11 19.86
N HIS A 86 7.08 -18.21 20.57
CA HIS A 86 7.16 -17.87 22.00
C HIS A 86 7.04 -16.36 22.23
N LYS A 87 7.64 -15.53 21.36
CA LYS A 87 7.45 -14.07 21.42
C LYS A 87 6.00 -13.72 21.08
N LEU A 88 5.41 -14.39 20.08
CA LEU A 88 4.00 -14.21 19.72
C LEU A 88 3.07 -14.53 20.91
N LEU A 89 3.30 -15.65 21.61
CA LEU A 89 2.57 -16.00 22.83
C LEU A 89 2.68 -14.90 23.90
N LEU A 90 3.88 -14.42 24.20
CA LEU A 90 4.10 -13.37 25.20
C LEU A 90 3.30 -12.09 24.87
N TYR A 91 3.37 -11.63 23.63
CA TYR A 91 2.61 -10.44 23.22
C TYR A 91 1.11 -10.69 23.18
N THR A 92 0.68 -11.91 22.82
CA THR A 92 -0.74 -12.28 22.89
C THR A 92 -1.23 -12.19 24.33
N THR A 93 -0.44 -12.65 25.31
CA THR A 93 -0.81 -12.51 26.73
C THR A 93 -0.86 -11.06 27.19
N ASP A 94 0.05 -10.20 26.71
CA ASP A 94 0.00 -8.74 26.99
C ASP A 94 -1.31 -8.12 26.44
N MET A 95 -1.74 -8.53 25.24
CA MET A 95 -3.01 -8.08 24.67
C MET A 95 -4.22 -8.62 25.44
N MET A 96 -4.18 -9.88 25.90
CA MET A 96 -5.27 -10.45 26.72
C MET A 96 -5.41 -9.72 28.06
N GLU A 97 -4.30 -9.28 28.66
CA GLU A 97 -4.34 -8.45 29.87
C GLU A 97 -4.93 -7.06 29.59
N ALA A 98 -4.58 -6.45 28.46
CA ALA A 98 -5.09 -5.14 28.06
C ALA A 98 -6.57 -5.16 27.64
N TYR A 99 -7.08 -6.28 27.12
CA TYR A 99 -8.44 -6.46 26.62
C TYR A 99 -9.09 -7.72 27.22
N PRO A 100 -9.41 -7.72 28.54
CA PRO A 100 -9.86 -8.92 29.25
C PRO A 100 -11.24 -9.44 28.78
N ASP A 101 -12.04 -8.58 28.16
CA ASP A 101 -13.39 -8.90 27.68
C ASP A 101 -13.40 -9.36 26.20
N ALA A 102 -12.24 -9.38 25.53
CA ALA A 102 -12.12 -9.72 24.12
C ALA A 102 -11.39 -11.07 23.92
N LEU A 103 -11.87 -11.86 22.94
CA LEU A 103 -11.08 -12.97 22.41
C LEU A 103 -9.93 -12.40 21.59
N VAL A 104 -8.70 -12.55 22.07
CA VAL A 104 -7.50 -12.18 21.32
C VAL A 104 -7.14 -13.27 20.32
N VAL A 105 -7.15 -12.92 19.03
CA VAL A 105 -6.79 -13.81 17.93
C VAL A 105 -5.47 -13.33 17.31
N PRO A 106 -4.33 -13.90 17.72
CA PRO A 106 -3.05 -13.59 17.09
C PRO A 106 -3.06 -14.08 15.65
N THR A 107 -2.74 -13.20 14.71
CA THR A 107 -2.76 -13.48 13.28
C THR A 107 -1.46 -13.04 12.65
N VAL A 108 -0.75 -13.97 12.01
CA VAL A 108 0.55 -13.69 11.41
C VAL A 108 0.47 -13.85 9.90
N LEU A 109 0.79 -12.75 9.20
CA LEU A 109 0.81 -12.67 7.76
C LEU A 109 2.26 -12.66 7.24
N PHE A 110 2.68 -13.77 6.66
CA PHE A 110 3.98 -13.90 5.99
C PHE A 110 3.87 -13.43 4.54
N THR A 111 4.70 -12.45 4.18
CA THR A 111 4.68 -11.84 2.84
C THR A 111 6.00 -12.00 2.09
N ASP A 112 6.88 -12.89 2.56
CA ASP A 112 8.11 -13.24 1.88
C ASP A 112 7.86 -14.17 0.67
N ARG A 113 8.58 -13.92 -0.43
CA ARG A 113 8.52 -14.76 -1.65
C ARG A 113 9.30 -16.07 -1.54
N LYS A 114 10.03 -16.33 -0.45
CA LYS A 114 10.93 -17.49 -0.41
C LYS A 114 10.11 -18.77 -0.27
N LYS A 115 10.47 -19.80 -1.05
CA LYS A 115 9.96 -21.15 -0.82
C LYS A 115 10.58 -21.71 0.45
N TRP A 116 9.74 -22.17 1.36
CA TRP A 116 10.18 -22.68 2.65
C TRP A 116 10.40 -24.19 2.58
N ARG A 117 11.58 -24.67 2.95
CA ARG A 117 11.85 -26.12 3.06
C ARG A 117 11.16 -26.76 4.26
N LYS A 118 10.95 -25.97 5.33
CA LYS A 118 10.25 -26.36 6.56
C LYS A 118 9.39 -25.18 6.99
N THR A 119 8.17 -25.44 7.42
CA THR A 119 7.28 -24.41 7.96
C THR A 119 7.75 -23.93 9.35
N VAL A 120 7.17 -22.83 9.82
CA VAL A 120 7.32 -22.36 11.21
C VAL A 120 6.44 -23.19 12.14
N PRO A 121 6.72 -23.26 13.46
CA PRO A 121 5.78 -23.86 14.40
C PRO A 121 4.40 -23.20 14.28
N LEU A 122 3.34 -24.00 14.24
CA LEU A 122 1.96 -23.53 14.17
C LEU A 122 1.30 -23.51 15.55
N ASP A 123 1.77 -24.36 16.45
CA ASP A 123 1.31 -24.46 17.84
C ASP A 123 2.46 -24.57 18.84
N LEU A 124 2.17 -24.24 20.09
CA LEU A 124 2.93 -24.64 21.26
C LEU A 124 2.06 -25.53 22.13
N HIS A 125 2.52 -26.75 22.39
CA HIS A 125 1.82 -27.72 23.22
C HIS A 125 2.71 -28.28 24.32
N THR A 126 2.25 -28.21 25.57
CA THR A 126 2.92 -28.85 26.71
C THR A 126 1.92 -29.67 27.53
N GLN A 127 2.26 -30.93 27.81
CA GLN A 127 1.40 -31.84 28.55
C GLN A 127 2.20 -32.86 29.37
N ILE A 128 1.60 -33.38 30.44
CA ILE A 128 2.05 -34.58 31.15
C ILE A 128 0.89 -35.56 31.25
N ASN A 129 1.06 -36.78 30.74
CA ASN A 129 -0.03 -37.73 30.53
C ASN A 129 -1.20 -37.04 29.81
N ASP A 130 -2.41 -37.14 30.35
CA ASP A 130 -3.63 -36.53 29.78
C ASP A 130 -3.86 -35.07 30.21
N ARG A 131 -2.90 -34.46 30.94
CA ARG A 131 -3.04 -33.08 31.44
C ARG A 131 -2.24 -32.09 30.58
N VAL A 132 -2.96 -31.21 29.89
CA VAL A 132 -2.42 -30.08 29.13
C VAL A 132 -2.13 -28.89 30.05
N PHE A 133 -0.95 -28.27 29.94
CA PHE A 133 -0.57 -27.06 30.67
C PHE A 133 -0.60 -25.81 29.80
N LEU A 134 -0.27 -25.95 28.52
CA LEU A 134 -0.32 -24.88 27.54
C LEU A 134 -0.67 -25.49 26.20
N HIS A 135 -1.68 -24.91 25.55
CA HIS A 135 -1.92 -25.07 24.14
C HIS A 135 -2.12 -23.66 23.58
N PHE A 136 -1.30 -23.29 22.61
CA PHE A 136 -1.33 -21.97 21.98
C PHE A 136 -1.23 -22.15 20.48
N GLU A 137 -2.16 -21.52 19.76
CA GLU A 137 -2.23 -21.49 18.30
C GLU A 137 -2.40 -20.04 17.84
N TYR A 138 -2.15 -19.82 16.55
CA TYR A 138 -2.38 -18.54 15.92
C TYR A 138 -2.87 -18.75 14.49
N VAL A 139 -3.51 -17.73 13.94
CA VAL A 139 -3.95 -17.73 12.56
C VAL A 139 -2.72 -17.51 11.65
N PHE A 140 -2.27 -18.58 11.01
CA PHE A 140 -1.13 -18.56 10.08
C PHE A 140 -1.60 -18.28 8.65
N HIS A 141 -1.07 -17.23 8.02
CA HIS A 141 -1.25 -16.95 6.60
C HIS A 141 0.09 -16.68 5.92
N LYS A 142 0.38 -17.41 4.84
CA LYS A 142 1.52 -17.12 3.96
C LYS A 142 1.03 -16.79 2.56
N LEU A 143 1.10 -15.51 2.19
CA LEU A 143 0.48 -15.01 0.95
C LEU A 143 0.98 -15.75 -0.28
N PHE A 144 2.29 -15.92 -0.42
CA PHE A 144 2.91 -16.55 -1.58
C PHE A 144 2.76 -18.09 -1.64
N ASP A 145 2.10 -18.70 -0.64
CA ASP A 145 1.72 -20.11 -0.69
C ASP A 145 0.24 -20.31 -1.09
N LEU A 146 -0.53 -19.23 -1.21
CA LEU A 146 -1.92 -19.25 -1.70
C LEU A 146 -1.92 -19.22 -3.23
N ASN A 147 -2.68 -20.09 -3.90
CA ASN A 147 -2.82 -20.01 -5.35
C ASN A 147 -3.78 -18.88 -5.74
N ALA A 148 -3.35 -17.93 -6.55
CA ALA A 148 -4.14 -16.76 -6.92
C ALA A 148 -5.50 -17.13 -7.54
N ARG A 149 -5.56 -18.20 -8.35
CA ARG A 149 -6.79 -18.63 -9.04
C ARG A 149 -7.91 -19.05 -8.10
N ASP A 150 -7.56 -19.59 -6.94
CA ASP A 150 -8.55 -20.02 -5.94
C ASP A 150 -9.35 -18.83 -5.40
N TYR A 151 -8.85 -17.60 -5.57
CA TYR A 151 -9.42 -16.37 -5.02
C TYR A 151 -10.06 -15.46 -6.09
N TYR A 152 -10.11 -15.88 -7.36
CA TYR A 152 -10.70 -15.08 -8.45
C TYR A 152 -12.19 -14.80 -8.26
N ASN A 153 -12.92 -15.74 -7.66
CA ASN A 153 -14.36 -15.60 -7.43
C ASN A 153 -14.71 -15.16 -6.00
N MET A 154 -13.71 -14.79 -5.19
CA MET A 154 -13.97 -14.29 -3.84
C MET A 154 -14.28 -12.79 -3.87
N ASP A 155 -15.49 -12.41 -3.45
CA ASP A 155 -15.94 -11.01 -3.37
C ASP A 155 -15.40 -10.32 -2.13
N ASN A 156 -14.08 -10.14 -2.08
CA ASN A 156 -13.38 -9.49 -0.97
C ASN A 156 -12.28 -8.56 -1.50
N PRO A 157 -12.38 -7.22 -1.32
CA PRO A 157 -11.42 -6.27 -1.85
C PRO A 157 -10.01 -6.45 -1.29
N VAL A 158 -9.86 -6.85 -0.01
CA VAL A 158 -8.53 -7.15 0.58
C VAL A 158 -7.85 -8.25 -0.21
N VAL A 159 -8.58 -9.32 -0.50
CA VAL A 159 -8.07 -10.46 -1.28
C VAL A 159 -7.75 -10.03 -2.70
N LYS A 160 -8.60 -9.24 -3.37
CA LYS A 160 -8.32 -8.72 -4.73
C LYS A 160 -7.04 -7.90 -4.78
N ILE A 161 -6.82 -7.02 -3.80
CA ILE A 161 -5.63 -6.19 -3.70
C ILE A 161 -4.37 -7.04 -3.44
N LEU A 162 -4.52 -8.16 -2.72
CA LEU A 162 -3.43 -9.07 -2.38
C LEU A 162 -3.14 -10.15 -3.43
N LEU A 163 -3.94 -10.29 -4.50
CA LEU A 163 -3.72 -11.28 -5.56
C LEU A 163 -2.27 -11.26 -6.14
N PRO A 164 -1.63 -10.11 -6.39
CA PRO A 164 -0.23 -10.08 -6.85
C PRO A 164 0.80 -10.64 -5.86
N LYS A 165 0.42 -10.76 -4.59
CA LYS A 165 1.24 -11.36 -3.52
C LYS A 165 1.00 -12.87 -3.36
N MET A 166 0.17 -13.47 -4.21
CA MET A 166 -0.12 -14.91 -4.20
C MET A 166 0.74 -15.67 -5.21
N GLN A 167 0.67 -17.00 -5.17
CA GLN A 167 1.33 -17.88 -6.13
C GLN A 167 0.58 -17.92 -7.46
N TYR A 168 1.32 -17.68 -8.55
CA TYR A 168 0.88 -17.86 -9.92
C TYR A 168 2.09 -18.11 -10.84
N GLU A 169 1.86 -18.69 -12.01
CA GLU A 169 2.91 -18.88 -13.01
C GLU A 169 3.20 -17.58 -13.76
N LYS A 170 4.43 -17.40 -14.26
CA LYS A 170 4.84 -16.14 -14.91
C LYS A 170 3.93 -15.73 -16.08
N HIS A 171 3.41 -16.69 -16.83
CA HIS A 171 2.52 -16.45 -17.96
C HIS A 171 1.10 -16.03 -17.54
N GLU A 172 0.72 -16.27 -16.28
CA GLU A 172 -0.59 -15.94 -15.71
C GLU A 172 -0.61 -14.55 -15.07
N ARG A 173 0.56 -13.91 -14.89
CA ARG A 173 0.70 -12.63 -14.19
C ARG A 173 -0.28 -11.56 -14.69
N ILE A 174 -0.41 -11.41 -16.01
CA ILE A 174 -1.33 -10.44 -16.62
C ILE A 174 -2.78 -10.74 -16.24
N GLU A 175 -3.17 -12.01 -16.27
CA GLU A 175 -4.51 -12.45 -15.85
C GLU A 175 -4.77 -12.12 -14.37
N VAL A 176 -3.82 -12.42 -13.49
CA VAL A 176 -3.92 -12.13 -12.04
C VAL A 176 -4.14 -10.64 -11.80
N ILE A 177 -3.38 -9.77 -12.48
CA ILE A 177 -3.51 -8.32 -12.34
C ILE A 177 -4.87 -7.86 -12.88
N CYS A 178 -5.32 -8.38 -14.03
CA CYS A 178 -6.64 -8.07 -14.56
C CYS A 178 -7.76 -8.45 -13.58
N GLN A 179 -7.67 -9.61 -12.94
CA GLN A 179 -8.63 -10.05 -11.91
C GLN A 179 -8.58 -9.16 -10.66
N ALA A 180 -7.38 -8.74 -10.24
CA ALA A 180 -7.21 -7.80 -9.14
C ALA A 180 -7.87 -6.44 -9.43
N TYR A 181 -7.62 -5.87 -10.60
CA TYR A 181 -8.24 -4.61 -11.02
C TYR A 181 -9.75 -4.72 -11.17
N LYS A 182 -10.24 -5.75 -11.87
CA LYS A 182 -11.67 -5.98 -12.08
C LYS A 182 -12.39 -6.10 -10.74
N GLY A 183 -11.91 -7.02 -9.88
CA GLY A 183 -12.51 -7.25 -8.58
C GLY A 183 -12.45 -6.01 -7.68
N LEU A 184 -11.33 -5.29 -7.64
CA LEU A 184 -11.24 -4.05 -6.89
C LEU A 184 -12.27 -3.03 -7.40
N PHE A 185 -12.32 -2.80 -8.70
CA PHE A 185 -13.21 -1.80 -9.32
C PHE A 185 -14.71 -2.08 -9.11
N GLU A 186 -15.08 -3.36 -9.03
CA GLU A 186 -16.45 -3.81 -8.78
C GLU A 186 -16.84 -3.68 -7.30
N LEU A 187 -15.90 -3.91 -6.39
CA LEU A 187 -16.17 -4.01 -4.95
C LEU A 187 -16.05 -2.68 -4.19
N VAL A 188 -15.30 -1.69 -4.69
CA VAL A 188 -15.00 -0.46 -3.94
C VAL A 188 -15.39 0.83 -4.65
N THR A 189 -15.45 1.92 -3.87
CA THR A 189 -15.67 3.27 -4.40
C THR A 189 -14.50 3.72 -5.28
N ARG A 190 -14.72 4.69 -6.18
CA ARG A 190 -13.66 5.19 -7.06
C ARG A 190 -12.44 5.73 -6.31
N GLY A 191 -12.65 6.42 -5.19
CA GLY A 191 -11.54 6.89 -4.35
C GLY A 191 -10.69 5.77 -3.75
N LEU A 192 -11.32 4.68 -3.29
CA LEU A 192 -10.60 3.51 -2.80
C LEU A 192 -9.92 2.73 -3.94
N PHE A 193 -10.55 2.65 -5.11
CA PHE A 193 -9.93 2.07 -6.29
C PHE A 193 -8.65 2.83 -6.64
N ASP A 194 -8.71 4.16 -6.70
CA ASP A 194 -7.54 4.99 -7.01
C ASP A 194 -6.43 4.87 -5.96
N LYS A 195 -6.79 4.71 -4.68
CA LYS A 195 -5.84 4.50 -3.59
C LYS A 195 -5.12 3.15 -3.69
N TYR A 196 -5.84 2.07 -4.03
CA TYR A 196 -5.30 0.70 -3.96
C TYR A 196 -4.90 0.10 -5.30
N VAL A 197 -5.20 0.75 -6.43
CA VAL A 197 -4.63 0.34 -7.73
C VAL A 197 -3.10 0.51 -7.71
N GLU A 198 -2.58 1.57 -7.09
CA GLU A 198 -1.13 1.78 -6.92
C GLU A 198 -0.49 0.66 -6.09
N PHE A 199 -1.20 0.13 -5.09
CA PHE A 199 -0.74 -1.04 -4.33
C PHE A 199 -0.52 -2.22 -5.29
N ILE A 200 -1.52 -2.53 -6.13
CA ILE A 200 -1.45 -3.63 -7.09
C ILE A 200 -0.27 -3.41 -8.04
N ASP A 201 -0.06 -2.19 -8.54
CA ASP A 201 0.98 -1.85 -9.51
C ASP A 201 2.38 -2.02 -8.93
N VAL A 202 2.60 -1.45 -7.74
CA VAL A 202 3.87 -1.51 -7.01
C VAL A 202 4.26 -2.96 -6.72
N TYR A 203 3.32 -3.78 -6.25
CA TYR A 203 3.63 -5.16 -5.84
C TYR A 203 3.65 -6.16 -7.01
N SER A 204 3.02 -5.80 -8.13
CA SER A 204 3.10 -6.55 -9.38
C SER A 204 4.35 -6.24 -10.19
N GLU A 205 5.12 -5.21 -9.82
CA GLU A 205 6.29 -4.71 -10.57
C GLU A 205 5.92 -4.37 -12.03
N ILE A 206 4.75 -3.75 -12.25
CA ILE A 206 4.29 -3.38 -13.60
C ILE A 206 5.19 -2.26 -14.12
N SER A 207 5.83 -2.49 -15.27
CA SER A 207 6.51 -1.42 -15.99
C SER A 207 5.51 -0.58 -16.80
N ASP A 208 5.86 0.67 -17.11
CA ASP A 208 5.03 1.56 -17.94
C ASP A 208 4.63 0.92 -19.29
N GLN A 209 5.52 0.10 -19.88
CA GLN A 209 5.24 -0.62 -21.12
C GLN A 209 4.23 -1.77 -20.93
N GLU A 210 4.31 -2.49 -19.80
CA GLU A 210 3.36 -3.56 -19.45
C GLU A 210 1.99 -3.01 -19.08
N GLN A 211 1.95 -1.82 -18.47
CA GLN A 211 0.72 -1.14 -18.09
C GLN A 211 -0.18 -0.88 -19.32
N GLN A 212 0.43 -0.46 -20.43
CA GLN A 212 -0.27 -0.27 -21.71
C GLN A 212 -0.91 -1.58 -22.21
N GLN A 213 -0.16 -2.69 -22.19
CA GLN A 213 -0.65 -4.00 -22.64
C GLN A 213 -1.77 -4.54 -21.73
N LEU A 214 -1.64 -4.32 -20.42
CA LEU A 214 -2.65 -4.66 -19.44
C LEU A 214 -3.96 -3.90 -19.74
N TYR A 215 -3.87 -2.60 -19.99
CA TYR A 215 -5.03 -1.79 -20.34
C TYR A 215 -5.66 -2.22 -21.66
N GLU A 216 -4.87 -2.54 -22.68
CA GLU A 216 -5.40 -3.08 -23.93
C GLU A 216 -6.17 -4.39 -23.70
N ASN A 217 -5.66 -5.30 -22.87
CA ASN A 217 -6.33 -6.54 -22.52
C ASN A 217 -7.66 -6.28 -21.78
N ILE A 218 -7.66 -5.36 -20.81
CA ILE A 218 -8.86 -4.93 -20.08
C ILE A 218 -9.89 -4.27 -21.02
N ILE A 219 -9.45 -3.49 -22.01
CA ILE A 219 -10.33 -2.84 -23.01
C ILE A 219 -10.99 -3.87 -23.93
N GLN A 220 -10.29 -4.95 -24.27
CA GLN A 220 -10.78 -5.97 -25.20
C GLN A 220 -11.92 -6.83 -24.64
N HIS A 221 -12.09 -6.88 -23.32
CA HIS A 221 -13.13 -7.67 -22.67
C HIS A 221 -14.38 -6.83 -22.38
N LYS A 222 -15.55 -7.27 -22.88
CA LYS A 222 -16.82 -6.54 -22.68
C LYS A 222 -17.21 -6.38 -21.20
N GLU A 223 -16.87 -7.37 -20.38
CA GLU A 223 -17.18 -7.36 -18.93
C GLU A 223 -16.44 -6.25 -18.18
N THR A 224 -15.30 -5.78 -18.70
CA THR A 224 -14.47 -4.75 -18.09
C THR A 224 -14.63 -3.38 -18.75
N ALA A 225 -15.67 -3.17 -19.57
CA ALA A 225 -15.87 -1.94 -20.33
C ALA A 225 -15.92 -0.67 -19.45
N MET A 226 -16.57 -0.73 -18.28
CA MET A 226 -16.60 0.42 -17.37
C MET A 226 -15.25 0.71 -16.73
N LEU A 227 -14.49 -0.33 -16.35
CA LEU A 227 -13.14 -0.21 -15.82
C LEU A 227 -12.20 0.38 -16.88
N ALA A 228 -12.26 -0.16 -18.09
CA ALA A 228 -11.51 0.32 -19.25
C ALA A 228 -11.78 1.80 -19.53
N GLN A 229 -13.05 2.21 -19.54
CA GLN A 229 -13.42 3.61 -19.75
C GLN A 229 -12.93 4.50 -18.61
N TYR A 230 -13.07 4.07 -17.36
CA TYR A 230 -12.60 4.81 -16.19
C TYR A 230 -11.09 5.06 -16.22
N ILE A 231 -10.30 4.02 -16.45
CA ILE A 231 -8.84 4.11 -16.58
C ILE A 231 -8.47 5.07 -17.71
N LYS A 232 -9.13 4.97 -18.87
CA LYS A 232 -8.87 5.82 -20.02
C LYS A 232 -9.15 7.30 -19.72
N ASP A 233 -10.27 7.59 -19.05
CA ASP A 233 -10.64 8.95 -18.68
C ASP A 233 -9.68 9.53 -17.64
N LYS A 234 -9.27 8.73 -16.65
CA LYS A 234 -8.26 9.10 -15.66
C LYS A 234 -6.92 9.43 -16.33
N GLY A 235 -6.42 8.54 -17.18
CA GLY A 235 -5.17 8.78 -17.91
C GLY A 235 -5.23 10.02 -18.81
N ARG A 236 -6.39 10.33 -19.40
CA ARG A 236 -6.60 11.57 -20.15
C ARG A 236 -6.56 12.80 -19.23
N GLN A 237 -7.18 12.74 -18.06
CA GLN A 237 -7.18 13.84 -17.10
C GLN A 237 -5.78 14.09 -16.55
N GLU A 238 -5.07 13.04 -16.15
CA GLU A 238 -3.68 13.12 -15.69
C GLU A 238 -2.76 13.70 -16.77
N GLY A 239 -2.89 13.20 -18.02
CA GLY A 239 -2.13 13.74 -19.15
C GLY A 239 -2.45 15.22 -19.44
N MET A 240 -3.70 15.64 -19.27
CA MET A 240 -4.11 17.04 -19.43
C MET A 240 -3.54 17.92 -18.30
N GLN A 241 -3.58 17.45 -17.06
CA GLN A 241 -3.01 18.17 -15.92
C GLN A 241 -1.49 18.31 -16.04
N GLN A 242 -0.78 17.21 -16.36
CA GLN A 242 0.66 17.23 -16.61
C GLN A 242 1.00 18.16 -17.78
N GLY A 243 0.24 18.10 -18.88
CA GLY A 243 0.43 18.98 -20.03
C GLY A 243 0.21 20.46 -19.69
N MET A 244 -0.81 20.77 -18.87
CA MET A 244 -1.07 22.13 -18.40
C MET A 244 0.04 22.63 -17.48
N GLN A 245 0.50 21.81 -16.55
CA GLN A 245 1.58 22.14 -15.62
C GLN A 245 2.90 22.38 -16.37
N GLN A 246 3.28 21.48 -17.29
CA GLN A 246 4.45 21.65 -18.14
C GLN A 246 4.31 22.86 -19.06
N GLY A 247 3.12 23.11 -19.61
CA GLY A 247 2.83 24.27 -20.46
C GLY A 247 2.97 25.59 -19.71
N MET A 248 2.45 25.65 -18.47
CA MET A 248 2.58 26.80 -17.58
C MET A 248 4.04 27.04 -17.22
N GLN A 249 4.78 26.01 -16.80
CA GLN A 249 6.21 26.10 -16.50
C GLN A 249 7.03 26.63 -17.69
N LYS A 250 6.83 26.04 -18.89
CA LYS A 250 7.50 26.51 -20.12
C LYS A 250 7.11 27.94 -20.49
N GLY A 251 5.85 28.32 -20.26
CA GLY A 251 5.34 29.67 -20.47
C GLY A 251 6.03 30.69 -19.57
N THR A 252 6.08 30.41 -18.26
CA THR A 252 6.76 31.27 -17.28
C THR A 252 8.25 31.41 -17.61
N GLN A 253 8.93 30.30 -17.89
CA GLN A 253 10.35 30.31 -18.27
C GLN A 253 10.61 31.18 -19.51
N LYS A 254 9.76 31.07 -20.55
CA LYS A 254 9.85 31.92 -21.75
C LYS A 254 9.65 33.40 -21.44
N THR A 255 8.69 33.73 -20.58
CA THR A 255 8.41 35.11 -20.15
C THR A 255 9.60 35.71 -19.40
N VAL A 256 10.18 34.96 -18.45
CA VAL A 256 11.37 35.38 -17.70
C VAL A 256 12.56 35.62 -18.64
N ILE A 257 12.83 34.70 -19.56
CA ILE A 257 13.88 34.86 -20.58
C ILE A 257 13.63 36.11 -21.44
N ALA A 258 12.40 36.36 -21.85
CA ALA A 258 12.04 37.53 -22.66
C ALA A 258 12.21 38.84 -21.87
N LEU A 259 11.86 38.88 -20.59
CA LEU A 259 12.05 40.02 -19.69
C LEU A 259 13.53 40.35 -19.52
N VAL A 260 14.36 39.36 -19.18
CA VAL A 260 15.81 39.51 -19.03
C VAL A 260 16.43 40.08 -20.31
N ARG A 261 16.11 39.51 -21.47
CA ARG A 261 16.61 39.99 -22.77
C ARG A 261 16.15 41.41 -23.09
N LYS A 262 14.90 41.77 -22.76
CA LYS A 262 14.36 43.12 -22.99
C LYS A 262 15.02 44.15 -22.08
N ALA A 263 15.27 43.80 -20.82
CA ALA A 263 15.97 44.65 -19.85
C ALA A 263 17.44 44.88 -20.24
N GLY A 264 18.14 43.82 -20.66
CA GLY A 264 19.51 43.93 -21.19
C GLY A 264 19.59 44.83 -22.43
N LYS A 265 18.64 44.71 -23.38
CA LYS A 265 18.56 45.62 -24.54
C LYS A 265 18.30 47.08 -24.18
N LYS A 266 17.70 47.34 -23.02
CA LYS A 266 17.47 48.70 -22.49
C LYS A 266 18.67 49.26 -21.72
N GLY A 267 19.77 48.51 -21.61
CA GLY A 267 21.00 48.95 -20.96
C GLY A 267 20.99 48.80 -19.43
N MET A 268 20.11 47.96 -18.86
CA MET A 268 20.16 47.64 -17.43
C MET A 268 21.35 46.72 -17.13
N SER A 269 21.98 46.87 -15.96
CA SER A 269 23.09 45.99 -15.54
C SER A 269 22.60 44.59 -15.18
N GLU A 270 23.50 43.59 -15.28
CA GLU A 270 23.18 42.19 -14.97
C GLU A 270 22.68 42.03 -13.53
N GLU A 271 23.26 42.77 -12.58
CA GLU A 271 22.89 42.76 -11.17
C GLU A 271 21.50 43.35 -10.94
N MET A 272 21.16 44.43 -11.66
CA MET A 272 19.85 45.06 -11.55
C MET A 272 18.74 44.19 -12.17
N ILE A 273 19.06 43.46 -13.24
CA ILE A 273 18.14 42.49 -13.85
C ILE A 273 17.92 41.31 -12.90
N ALA A 274 19.00 40.73 -12.37
CA ALA A 274 18.97 39.63 -11.42
C ALA A 274 18.06 39.93 -10.22
N GLN A 275 18.18 41.14 -9.65
CA GLN A 275 17.33 41.58 -8.54
C GLN A 275 15.85 41.78 -8.95
N PHE A 276 15.59 42.22 -10.18
CA PHE A 276 14.22 42.49 -10.65
C PHE A 276 13.44 41.22 -11.00
N VAL A 277 14.11 40.19 -11.51
CA VAL A 277 13.49 38.91 -11.87
C VAL A 277 13.74 37.79 -10.86
N ASP A 278 14.37 38.13 -9.72
CA ASP A 278 14.76 37.21 -8.64
C ASP A 278 15.53 35.97 -9.15
N LEU A 279 16.56 36.22 -9.96
CA LEU A 279 17.44 35.18 -10.51
C LEU A 279 18.89 35.42 -10.11
N ASP A 280 19.68 34.34 -10.07
CA ASP A 280 21.13 34.44 -9.93
C ASP A 280 21.76 35.21 -11.11
N VAL A 281 22.75 36.04 -10.83
CA VAL A 281 23.45 36.87 -11.83
C VAL A 281 24.07 36.00 -12.93
N ASN A 282 24.56 34.79 -12.61
CA ASN A 282 25.09 33.88 -13.63
C ASN A 282 24.00 33.38 -14.58
N LEU A 283 22.80 33.09 -14.06
CA LEU A 283 21.65 32.71 -14.89
C LEU A 283 21.24 33.85 -15.84
N VAL A 284 21.23 35.09 -15.34
CA VAL A 284 20.98 36.29 -16.16
C VAL A 284 22.02 36.41 -17.27
N ARG A 285 23.30 36.25 -16.95
CA ARG A 285 24.40 36.30 -17.92
C ARG A 285 24.28 35.22 -18.99
N GLN A 286 23.98 33.98 -18.61
CA GLN A 286 23.73 32.89 -19.56
C GLN A 286 22.56 33.18 -20.51
N ILE A 287 21.45 33.72 -19.98
CA ILE A 287 20.28 34.11 -20.78
C ILE A 287 20.63 35.21 -21.79
N LEU A 288 21.43 36.21 -21.38
CA LEU A 288 21.87 37.31 -22.25
C LEU A 288 22.86 36.83 -23.33
N ASN A 289 23.69 35.84 -23.02
CA ASN A 289 24.62 35.20 -23.95
C ASN A 289 23.96 34.19 -24.90
N ASN A 290 22.64 33.96 -24.79
CA ASN A 290 21.89 32.95 -25.54
C ASN A 290 22.34 31.51 -25.29
N GLU A 291 22.86 31.23 -24.09
CA GLU A 291 23.14 29.87 -23.67
C GLU A 291 21.84 29.13 -23.33
N PRO A 292 21.78 27.78 -23.47
CA PRO A 292 20.65 27.01 -23.01
C PRO A 292 20.59 27.03 -21.47
N VAL A 293 19.47 27.51 -20.91
CA VAL A 293 19.28 27.63 -19.46
C VAL A 293 17.98 26.97 -19.04
N GLU A 294 18.05 26.13 -18.01
CA GLU A 294 16.89 25.58 -17.31
C GLU A 294 16.69 26.39 -16.03
N ILE A 295 15.57 27.11 -15.92
CA ILE A 295 15.30 27.93 -14.74
C ILE A 295 14.69 27.01 -13.67
N PRO A 296 15.29 26.92 -12.46
CA PRO A 296 14.79 26.06 -11.39
C PRO A 296 13.32 26.36 -11.04
N LEU A 297 12.52 25.30 -10.89
CA LEU A 297 11.08 25.38 -10.69
C LEU A 297 10.65 26.17 -9.45
N HIS A 298 11.46 26.15 -8.38
CA HIS A 298 11.17 26.88 -7.15
C HIS A 298 11.34 28.41 -7.28
N LEU A 299 11.98 28.89 -8.35
CA LEU A 299 12.12 30.31 -8.67
C LEU A 299 11.00 30.81 -9.60
N LEU A 300 10.11 29.92 -10.06
CA LEU A 300 9.01 30.20 -10.98
C LEU A 300 7.63 30.09 -10.31
N SER A 301 7.60 29.75 -9.02
CA SER A 301 6.39 29.71 -8.19
C SER A 301 6.25 31.02 -7.43
N ASP A 302 5.07 31.65 -7.55
CA ASP A 302 4.72 32.82 -6.75
C ASP A 302 4.88 32.49 -5.25
N SER A 303 5.67 33.30 -4.54
CA SER A 303 5.71 33.33 -3.08
C SER A 303 4.50 34.08 -2.53
#